data_AF-A0A1Q9TVV8-F1
#
_entry.id   AF-A0A1Q9TVV8-F1
#
_cell.length_a   1.000
_cell.length_b   1.000
_cell.length_c   1.000
_cell.angle_alpha   90.00
_cell.angle_beta   90.00
_cell.angle_gamma   90.00
#
_symmetry.space_group_name_H-M   'P 1'
#
loop_
_entity.id
_entity.type
_entity.pdbx_description
1 polymer ?
#
loop_
_entity_poly.entity_id
_entity_poly.type
_entity_poly.pdbx_seq_one_letter_code
_entity_poly.pdbx_strand_id
1 'polypeptide(L)'
;MSATTGPDVLLRLLEAHYGDQWSIRRHGRLWVATTTNADAKHAPTLIEENVEVFANQLEHPPNGIGNANLLPERIAQGGRRIGDAEGGPPEK
;
A
#
# COMPACT_ATOMS: atom_id res chain seq x y z
N MET A 1 32.36 -12.20 -5.34
CA MET A 1 32.03 -11.01 -6.13
C MET A 1 30.93 -11.40 -7.11
N SER A 2 29.66 -11.32 -6.71
CA SER A 2 28.56 -11.68 -7.60
C SER A 2 28.52 -10.66 -8.73
N ALA A 3 28.70 -11.12 -9.97
CA ALA A 3 28.57 -10.29 -11.15
C ALA A 3 27.22 -9.57 -11.06
N THR A 4 27.26 -8.24 -10.94
CA THR A 4 26.05 -7.43 -10.94
C THR A 4 25.49 -7.56 -12.35
N THR A 5 24.48 -8.42 -12.49
CA THR A 5 23.78 -8.63 -13.76
C THR A 5 23.19 -7.29 -14.17
N GLY A 6 23.10 -6.96 -15.46
CA GLY A 6 22.46 -5.71 -15.92
C GLY A 6 21.14 -5.33 -15.21
N PRO A 7 20.25 -6.30 -14.90
CA PRO A 7 19.09 -6.12 -14.00
C PRO A 7 19.37 -5.45 -12.65
N ASP A 8 20.47 -5.81 -12.01
CA ASP A 8 20.84 -5.39 -10.65
C ASP A 8 21.39 -3.96 -10.67
N VAL A 9 22.06 -3.54 -11.75
CA VAL A 9 22.50 -2.15 -11.94
C VAL A 9 21.29 -1.23 -12.10
N LEU A 10 20.33 -1.62 -12.94
CA LEU A 10 19.15 -0.82 -13.19
C LEU A 10 18.26 -0.69 -11.93
N LEU A 11 18.13 -1.77 -11.16
CA LEU A 11 17.42 -1.72 -9.88
C LEU A 11 18.04 -0.68 -8.93
N ARG A 12 19.38 -0.68 -8.79
CA ARG A 12 20.08 0.29 -7.94
C ARG A 12 19.92 1.73 -8.41
N LEU A 13 19.90 1.96 -9.73
CA LEU A 13 19.66 3.29 -10.29
C LEU A 13 18.23 3.76 -9.96
N LEU A 14 17.24 2.91 -10.16
CA LEU A 14 15.85 3.25 -9.84
C LEU A 14 15.67 3.50 -8.33
N GLU A 15 16.27 2.69 -7.46
CA GLU A 15 16.28 2.94 -6.01
C GLU A 15 16.98 4.26 -5.65
N ALA A 16 18.09 4.60 -6.30
CA ALA A 16 18.79 5.86 -6.04
C ALA A 16 17.98 7.09 -6.47
N HIS A 17 17.20 6.99 -7.55
CA HIS A 17 16.42 8.11 -8.09
C HIS A 17 15.02 8.25 -7.48
N TYR A 18 14.36 7.13 -7.18
CA TYR A 18 12.96 7.09 -6.75
C TYR A 18 12.76 6.54 -5.33
N GLY A 19 13.84 6.12 -4.66
CA GLY A 19 13.81 5.45 -3.35
C GLY A 19 13.19 6.26 -2.22
N ASP A 20 13.17 7.59 -2.32
CA ASP A 20 12.53 8.46 -1.34
C ASP A 20 11.00 8.24 -1.28
N GLN A 21 10.38 7.97 -2.43
CA GLN A 21 8.92 7.83 -2.56
C GLN A 21 8.47 6.38 -2.79
N TRP A 22 9.38 5.53 -3.27
CA TRP A 22 9.08 4.18 -3.70
C TRP A 22 10.09 3.18 -3.15
N SER A 23 9.58 2.12 -2.51
CA SER A 23 10.36 0.92 -2.28
C SER A 23 10.25 0.03 -3.52
N ILE A 24 11.37 -0.19 -4.22
CA ILE A 24 11.43 -0.87 -5.52
C ILE A 24 12.10 -2.23 -5.34
N ARG A 25 11.54 -3.26 -5.97
CA ARG A 25 12.12 -4.61 -5.99
C ARG A 25 11.86 -5.28 -7.32
N ARG A 26 12.68 -6.28 -7.63
CA ARG A 26 12.52 -7.11 -8.83
C ARG A 26 12.37 -8.57 -8.44
N HIS A 27 11.36 -9.23 -9.00
CA HIS A 27 11.11 -10.66 -8.82
C HIS A 27 11.04 -11.35 -10.19
N GLY A 28 12.17 -11.92 -10.62
CA GLY A 28 12.32 -12.48 -11.96
C GLY A 28 12.17 -11.41 -13.05
N ARG A 29 11.08 -11.48 -13.81
CA ARG A 29 10.76 -10.50 -14.88
C ARG A 29 9.91 -9.33 -14.39
N LEU A 30 9.32 -9.44 -13.19
CA LEU A 30 8.42 -8.43 -12.66
C LEU A 30 9.18 -7.39 -11.86
N TRP A 31 8.87 -6.14 -12.14
CA TRP A 31 9.21 -4.97 -11.35
C TRP A 31 8.04 -4.63 -10.44
N VAL A 32 8.35 -4.33 -9.18
CA VAL A 32 7.36 -3.99 -8.17
C VAL A 32 7.83 -2.75 -7.44
N ALA A 33 6.99 -1.72 -7.38
CA ALA A 33 7.20 -0.56 -6.54
C ALA A 33 6.03 -0.40 -5.57
N THR A 34 6.32 -0.10 -4.32
CA THR A 34 5.32 0.23 -3.31
C THR A 34 5.60 1.62 -2.79
N THR A 35 4.58 2.48 -2.71
CA THR A 35 4.77 3.82 -2.15
C THR A 35 5.14 3.73 -0.67
N THR A 36 6.08 4.56 -0.24
CA THR A 36 6.42 4.71 1.19
C THR A 36 5.45 5.65 1.91
N ASN A 37 4.61 6.37 1.16
CA ASN A 37 3.65 7.34 1.69
C ASN A 37 2.23 6.77 1.70
N ALA A 38 1.71 6.48 2.90
CA ALA A 38 0.37 5.92 3.10
C ALA A 38 -0.78 6.89 2.73
N ASP A 39 -0.51 8.20 2.66
CA ASP A 39 -1.49 9.24 2.31
C ASP A 39 -1.48 9.62 0.82
N ALA A 40 -0.66 8.95 0.00
CA ALA A 40 -0.58 9.23 -1.42
C ALA A 40 -1.90 8.92 -2.13
N LYS A 41 -2.43 9.89 -2.90
CA LYS A 41 -3.65 9.74 -3.73
C LYS A 41 -3.46 8.87 -4.97
N HIS A 42 -2.28 8.30 -5.16
CA HIS A 42 -1.90 7.48 -6.31
C HIS A 42 -1.92 5.99 -5.97
N ALA A 43 -1.75 5.12 -6.98
CA ALA A 43 -1.75 3.69 -6.76
C ALA A 43 -0.66 3.30 -5.74
N PRO A 44 -1.02 2.63 -4.63
CA PRO A 44 -0.06 2.32 -3.57
C PRO A 44 0.96 1.26 -3.98
N THR A 45 0.72 0.56 -5.10
CA THR A 45 1.60 -0.48 -5.63
C THR A 45 1.56 -0.45 -7.15
N LEU A 46 2.74 -0.45 -7.78
CA LEU A 46 2.95 -0.57 -9.22
C LEU A 46 3.60 -1.92 -9.50
N ILE A 47 3.09 -2.66 -10.49
CA ILE A 47 3.60 -3.98 -10.88
C ILE A 47 3.64 -4.04 -12.39
N GLU A 48 4.82 -4.21 -12.96
CA GLU A 48 4.99 -4.24 -14.41
C GLU A 48 6.12 -5.19 -14.83
N GLU A 49 5.99 -5.79 -16.01
CA GLU A 49 7.07 -6.59 -16.61
C GLU A 49 8.03 -5.73 -17.43
N ASN A 50 7.51 -4.69 -18.08
CA ASN A 50 8.28 -3.80 -18.93
C ASN A 50 8.85 -2.65 -18.10
N VAL A 51 10.17 -2.49 -18.12
CA VAL A 51 10.87 -1.49 -17.31
C VAL A 51 10.61 -0.04 -17.77
N GLU A 52 10.35 0.18 -19.05
CA GLU A 52 10.04 1.53 -19.56
C GLU A 52 8.66 1.98 -19.08
N VAL A 53 7.68 1.08 -19.14
CA VAL A 53 6.33 1.32 -18.60
C VAL A 53 6.39 1.53 -17.10
N PHE A 54 7.16 0.70 -16.40
CA PHE A 54 7.37 0.83 -14.95
C PHE A 54 7.99 2.18 -14.57
N ALA A 55 9.05 2.60 -15.26
CA ALA A 55 9.70 3.88 -15.01
C ALA A 55 8.76 5.06 -15.29
N ASN A 56 7.98 5.01 -16.37
CA ASN A 56 6.98 6.02 -16.67
C ASN A 56 5.89 6.09 -15.58
N GLN A 57 5.48 4.97 -15.00
CA GLN A 57 4.54 4.95 -13.86
C GLN A 57 5.18 5.43 -12.55
N LEU A 58 6.49 5.30 -12.35
CA LEU A 58 7.17 5.89 -11.19
C LEU A 58 7.17 7.43 -11.24
N GLU A 59 7.39 7.98 -12.44
CA GLU A 59 7.40 9.43 -12.68
C GLU A 59 5.98 10.03 -12.76
N HIS A 60 5.06 9.29 -13.39
CA HIS A 60 3.67 9.68 -13.56
C HIS A 60 2.74 8.59 -13.01
N PRO A 61 2.64 8.47 -11.67
CA PRO A 61 1.91 7.39 -11.06
C PRO A 61 0.42 7.46 -11.39
N PRO A 62 -0.17 6.35 -11.86
CA PRO A 62 -1.58 6.31 -12.18
C PRO A 62 -2.41 6.63 -10.95
N ASN A 63 -3.61 7.18 -11.18
CA ASN A 63 -4.57 7.40 -10.12
C ASN A 63 -4.80 6.09 -9.36
N GLY A 64 -4.74 6.16 -8.04
CA GLY A 64 -4.93 4.96 -7.24
C GLY A 64 -6.35 4.43 -7.44
N ILE A 65 -6.49 3.17 -7.83
CA ILE A 65 -7.76 2.44 -7.75
C ILE A 65 -8.01 2.01 -6.28
N GLY A 66 -7.51 2.80 -5.33
CA GLY A 66 -7.81 2.67 -3.92
C GLY A 66 -9.05 3.49 -3.65
N ASN A 67 -10.20 2.83 -3.55
CA ASN A 67 -11.34 3.42 -2.87
C ASN A 67 -10.88 3.74 -1.43
N ALA A 68 -10.69 5.02 -1.12
CA ALA A 68 -10.54 5.50 0.26
C ALA A 68 -11.75 5.10 1.15
N ASN A 69 -12.80 4.52 0.56
CA ASN A 69 -13.96 3.91 1.22
C ASN A 69 -13.77 2.46 1.69
N LEU A 70 -12.58 1.85 1.56
CA LEU A 70 -12.27 0.59 2.25
C LEU A 70 -11.60 0.82 3.62
N LEU A 71 -11.88 1.95 4.26
CA LEU A 71 -11.81 1.99 5.72
C LEU A 71 -12.83 0.98 6.25
N PRO A 72 -12.44 -0.05 7.01
CA PRO A 72 -13.42 -0.88 7.66
C PRO A 72 -14.22 0.03 8.61
N GLU A 73 -15.52 0.15 8.37
CA GLU A 73 -16.53 0.68 9.32
C GLU A 73 -16.61 -0.12 10.64
N ARG A 74 -15.53 -0.80 11.05
CA ARG A 74 -15.43 -1.59 12.27
C ARG A 74 -14.78 -0.86 13.45
N ILE A 75 -14.63 0.48 13.39
CA ILE A 75 -14.19 1.27 14.56
C ILE A 75 -15.20 2.38 14.93
N ALA A 76 -16.42 2.37 14.37
CA ALA A 76 -17.47 3.34 14.71
C ALA A 76 -18.66 2.76 15.51
N GLN A 77 -18.69 1.45 15.78
CA GLN A 77 -19.76 0.82 16.58
C GLN A 77 -19.21 -0.14 17.62
N GLY A 78 -18.23 0.32 18.39
CA GLY A 78 -17.92 -0.24 19.71
C GLY A 78 -18.97 0.18 20.74
N GLY A 79 -20.15 -0.42 20.64
CA GLY A 79 -21.04 -0.73 21.77
C GLY A 79 -21.19 0.34 22.84
N ARG A 80 -22.11 1.27 22.59
CA ARG A 80 -22.98 1.89 23.59
C ARG A 80 -23.22 0.88 24.74
N ARG A 81 -22.73 1.18 25.94
CA ARG A 81 -22.93 0.38 27.16
C ARG A 81 -24.41 0.03 27.27
N ILE A 82 -24.76 -1.22 26.99
CA ILE A 82 -26.01 -1.83 27.45
C ILE A 82 -25.68 -2.35 28.84
N GLY A 83 -26.15 -1.62 29.85
CA GLY A 83 -25.89 -1.93 31.24
C GLY A 83 -26.73 -1.08 32.18
N ASP A 84 -28.01 -0.87 31.87
CA ASP A 84 -28.99 -0.29 32.80
C ASP A 84 -30.32 -1.03 32.64
N ALA A 85 -30.31 -2.33 32.95
CA ALA A 85 -31.52 -3.09 33.21
C ALA A 85 -31.19 -4.35 34.01
N GLU A 86 -30.96 -4.21 35.32
CA GLU A 86 -31.43 -5.25 36.23
C GLU A 86 -31.68 -4.67 37.64
N GLY A 87 -32.96 -4.62 38.00
CA GLY A 87 -33.47 -4.19 39.30
C GLY A 87 -34.90 -4.66 39.51
N GLY A 88 -35.18 -5.93 39.16
CA GLY A 88 -36.20 -6.84 39.70
C GLY A 88 -37.70 -6.48 39.69
N PRO A 89 -38.58 -7.40 39.24
CA PRO A 89 -39.97 -7.47 39.69
C PRO A 89 -40.23 -8.81 40.46
N PRO A 90 -41.44 -9.05 40.99
CA PRO A 90 -42.05 -8.53 42.22
C PRO A 90 -42.29 -9.67 43.27
N GLU A 91 -42.42 -9.36 44.56
CA GLU A 91 -42.97 -10.34 45.53
C GLU A 91 -44.03 -9.75 46.47
N LYS A 92 -45.25 -10.30 46.30
CA LYS A 92 -46.49 -10.38 47.10
C LYS A 92 -47.18 -9.13 47.65
#